data_AF-A0A6A4GF82-F1
#
_entry.id   AF-A0A6A4GF82-F1
#
_cell.length_a   1.000
_cell.length_b   1.000
_cell.length_c   1.000
_cell.angle_alpha   90.00
_cell.angle_beta   90.00
_cell.angle_gamma   90.00
#
_symmetry.space_group_name_H-M   'P 1'
#
loop_
_entity.id
_entity.type
_entity.pdbx_description
1 polymer ?
#
loop_
_entity_poly.entity_id
_entity_poly.type
_entity_poly.pdbx_seq_one_letter_code
_entity_poly.pdbx_strand_id
1 'polypeptide(L)'
;QSLLHAGLLPTTPLAHTYAVTIHTMQLYHTLFCHCPKIGSQPFTKTLCDLAREPFKPHMSTTLSAAFDIYCFLIQSIRQWINAVLGCDDKDWWMLNPCPPCQY
;
A
#
# COMPACT_ATOMS: atom_id res chain seq x y z
N GLN A 1 20.34 9.39 -5.89
CA GLN A 1 19.51 9.26 -4.68
C GLN A 1 18.23 8.51 -5.06
N SER A 2 17.87 7.45 -4.34
CA SER A 2 16.70 6.62 -4.67
C SER A 2 15.40 7.33 -4.25
N LEU A 3 14.37 7.31 -5.09
CA LEU A 3 13.05 7.94 -4.86
C LEU A 3 12.39 7.53 -3.53
N LEU A 4 12.67 6.32 -3.06
CA LEU A 4 12.19 5.80 -1.78
C LEU A 4 12.67 6.63 -0.58
N HIS A 5 13.90 7.15 -0.60
CA HIS A 5 14.40 8.00 0.48
C HIS A 5 13.68 9.35 0.57
N ALA A 6 13.02 9.79 -0.51
CA ALA A 6 12.19 10.98 -0.54
C ALA A 6 10.72 10.71 -0.17
N GLY A 7 10.38 9.47 0.23
CA GLY A 7 9.00 9.08 0.52
C GLY A 7 8.11 8.93 -0.73
N LEU A 8 8.73 8.74 -1.89
CA LEU A 8 8.04 8.56 -3.17
C LEU A 8 8.14 7.09 -3.61
N LEU A 9 7.00 6.54 -4.02
CA LEU A 9 6.92 5.19 -4.57
C LEU A 9 6.99 5.27 -6.10
N PRO A 10 7.94 4.54 -6.73
CA PRO A 10 8.05 4.49 -8.18
C PRO A 10 6.84 3.74 -8.76
N THR A 11 6.37 4.22 -9.91
CA THR A 11 5.33 3.55 -10.67
C THR A 11 5.97 3.01 -11.97
N THR A 12 5.92 1.70 -12.20
CA THR A 12 6.74 0.99 -13.22
C THR A 12 6.11 0.97 -14.62
N PRO A 13 6.89 0.91 -15.74
CA PRO A 13 8.29 1.33 -15.91
C PRO A 13 8.56 2.29 -17.11
N LEU A 14 9.75 2.91 -17.05
CA LEU A 14 10.54 3.67 -18.05
C LEU A 14 10.44 5.20 -18.15
N ALA A 15 9.32 5.83 -17.80
CA ALA A 15 9.27 7.28 -17.66
C ALA A 15 8.49 7.60 -16.38
N HIS A 16 9.20 8.05 -15.34
CA HIS A 16 8.57 8.40 -14.07
C HIS A 16 7.84 9.74 -14.23
N THR A 17 6.78 9.77 -15.02
CA THR A 17 5.92 10.94 -15.19
C THR A 17 5.08 11.19 -13.94
N TYR A 18 4.82 10.12 -13.16
CA TYR A 18 3.99 10.17 -11.97
C TYR A 18 4.66 9.40 -10.82
N ALA A 19 4.86 10.10 -9.71
CA ALA A 19 5.31 9.53 -8.45
C ALA A 19 4.21 9.74 -7.41
N VAL A 20 3.96 8.72 -6.57
CA VAL A 20 2.94 8.81 -5.52
C VAL A 20 3.62 8.73 -4.18
N THR A 21 3.21 9.58 -3.25
CA THR A 21 3.80 9.60 -1.91
C THR A 21 3.36 8.38 -1.10
N ILE A 22 4.20 7.97 -0.15
CA ILE A 22 3.85 6.93 0.83
C ILE A 22 2.58 7.31 1.60
N HIS A 23 2.38 8.58 1.93
CA HIS A 23 1.17 9.07 2.62
C HIS A 23 -0.11 8.83 1.82
N THR A 24 -0.08 9.08 0.51
CA THR A 24 -1.21 8.80 -0.38
C THR A 24 -1.53 7.30 -0.43
N MET A 25 -0.49 6.45 -0.44
CA MET A 25 -0.67 4.99 -0.39
C MET A 25 -1.18 4.51 0.95
N GLN A 26 -0.74 5.11 2.05
CA GLN A 26 -1.27 4.83 3.38
C GLN A 26 -2.76 5.19 3.49
N LEU A 27 -3.16 6.34 2.94
CA LEU A 27 -4.58 6.72 2.88
C LEU A 27 -5.39 5.70 2.08
N TYR A 28 -4.89 5.29 0.91
CA TYR A 28 -5.55 4.27 0.09
C TYR A 28 -5.63 2.92 0.80
N HIS A 29 -4.56 2.49 1.48
CA HIS A 29 -4.53 1.27 2.27
C HIS A 29 -5.60 1.29 3.37
N THR A 30 -5.67 2.36 4.15
CA THR A 30 -6.70 2.50 5.20
C THR A 30 -8.10 2.47 4.59
N LEU A 31 -8.33 3.18 3.49
CA LEU A 31 -9.61 3.20 2.80
C LEU A 31 -10.00 1.80 2.27
N PHE A 32 -9.05 1.08 1.70
CA PHE A 32 -9.23 -0.27 1.18
C PHE A 32 -9.56 -1.28 2.30
N CYS A 33 -8.91 -1.17 3.46
CA CYS A 33 -9.19 -2.02 4.62
C CYS A 33 -10.61 -1.80 5.18
N HIS A 34 -11.14 -0.57 5.16
CA HIS A 34 -12.49 -0.28 5.65
C HIS A 34 -13.58 -0.51 4.59
N CYS A 35 -13.26 -0.28 3.32
CA CYS A 35 -14.19 -0.30 2.20
C CYS A 35 -13.52 -0.92 0.96
N PRO A 36 -13.44 -2.26 0.87
CA PRO A 36 -12.80 -2.95 -0.26
C PRO A 36 -13.54 -2.73 -1.59
N LYS A 37 -14.75 -2.15 -1.56
CA LYS A 37 -15.53 -1.76 -2.74
C LYS A 37 -14.93 -0.57 -3.49
N ILE A 38 -14.05 0.20 -2.84
CA ILE A 38 -13.35 1.30 -3.49
C ILE A 38 -12.17 0.71 -4.25
N GLY A 39 -12.38 0.46 -5.54
CA GLY A 39 -11.32 -0.02 -6.43
C GLY A 39 -10.22 1.02 -6.65
N SER A 40 -9.13 0.60 -7.28
CA SER A 40 -8.01 1.49 -7.63
C SER A 40 -8.43 2.62 -8.59
N GLN A 41 -9.41 2.35 -9.46
CA GLN A 41 -9.88 3.30 -10.47
C GLN A 41 -10.58 4.55 -9.89
N PRO A 42 -11.61 4.45 -9.03
CA PRO A 42 -12.21 5.64 -8.43
C PRO A 42 -11.19 6.43 -7.60
N PHE A 43 -10.29 5.76 -6.89
CA PHE A 43 -9.24 6.44 -6.13
C PHE A 43 -8.25 7.17 -7.04
N THR A 44 -7.80 6.54 -8.14
CA THR A 44 -6.94 7.20 -9.14
C THR A 44 -7.63 8.43 -9.73
N LYS A 45 -8.93 8.34 -10.03
CA LYS A 45 -9.70 9.46 -10.56
C LYS A 45 -9.73 10.63 -9.57
N THR A 46 -9.93 10.36 -8.28
CA THR A 46 -9.87 11.42 -7.25
C THR A 46 -8.49 12.10 -7.16
N LEU A 47 -7.41 11.33 -7.36
CA LEU A 47 -6.06 11.90 -7.41
C LEU A 47 -5.85 12.77 -8.67
N CYS A 48 -6.36 12.32 -9.82
CA CYS A 48 -6.34 13.11 -11.06
C CYS A 48 -7.14 14.41 -10.90
N ASP A 49 -8.33 14.34 -10.33
CA ASP A 49 -9.19 15.51 -10.06
C ASP A 49 -8.50 16.51 -9.12
N LEU A 50 -7.82 16.02 -8.07
CA LEU A 50 -7.03 16.84 -7.15
C LEU A 50 -5.82 17.50 -7.84
N ALA A 51 -5.14 16.76 -8.72
CA ALA A 51 -4.01 17.24 -9.51
C ALA A 51 -4.44 18.13 -10.70
N ARG A 52 -5.75 18.25 -10.97
CA ARG A 52 -6.32 18.92 -12.16
C ARG A 52 -5.80 18.33 -13.48
N GLU A 53 -5.52 17.04 -13.49
CA GLU A 53 -5.03 16.29 -14.65
C GLU A 53 -6.13 15.39 -15.23
N PRO A 54 -6.20 15.22 -16.55
CA PRO A 54 -7.17 14.31 -17.15
C PRO A 54 -6.86 12.86 -16.76
N PHE A 55 -7.86 12.15 -16.24
CA PHE A 55 -7.74 10.73 -15.92
C PHE A 55 -7.43 9.91 -17.19
N LYS A 56 -6.37 9.10 -17.14
CA LYS A 56 -6.02 8.14 -18.18
C LYS A 56 -6.13 6.71 -17.62
N PRO A 57 -6.74 5.76 -18.34
CA PRO A 57 -6.95 4.40 -17.83
C PRO A 57 -5.67 3.70 -17.31
N HIS A 58 -4.52 3.94 -17.96
CA HIS A 58 -3.25 3.37 -17.53
C HIS A 58 -2.81 3.83 -16.13
N MET A 59 -3.24 5.02 -15.69
CA MET A 59 -2.86 5.55 -14.37
C MET A 59 -3.40 4.67 -13.24
N SER A 60 -4.55 4.01 -13.45
CA SER A 60 -5.11 3.09 -12.45
C SER A 60 -4.28 1.81 -12.32
N THR A 61 -3.77 1.28 -13.43
CA THR A 61 -2.87 0.12 -13.44
C THR A 61 -1.55 0.46 -12.79
N THR A 62 -0.98 1.62 -13.16
CA THR A 62 0.23 2.19 -12.59
C THR A 62 0.11 2.42 -11.07
N LEU A 63 -1.04 2.92 -10.61
CA LEU A 63 -1.33 3.10 -9.18
C LEU A 63 -1.46 1.75 -8.45
N SER A 64 -2.12 0.78 -9.06
CA SER A 64 -2.25 -0.58 -8.49
C SER A 64 -0.88 -1.22 -8.30
N ALA A 65 0.00 -1.15 -9.30
CA ALA A 65 1.35 -1.68 -9.19
C ALA A 65 2.15 -0.99 -8.07
N ALA A 66 2.02 0.33 -7.92
CA ALA A 66 2.64 1.07 -6.82
C ALA A 66 2.07 0.65 -5.45
N PHE A 67 0.78 0.36 -5.39
CA PHE A 67 0.12 -0.14 -4.18
C PHE A 67 0.57 -1.55 -3.80
N ASP A 68 0.78 -2.44 -4.78
CA ASP A 68 1.32 -3.78 -4.52
C ASP A 68 2.72 -3.69 -3.89
N ILE A 69 3.57 -2.79 -4.39
CA ILE A 69 4.89 -2.51 -3.82
C ILE A 69 4.77 -1.97 -2.38
N TYR A 70 3.82 -1.06 -2.13
CA TYR A 70 3.55 -0.54 -0.80
C TYR A 70 3.11 -1.65 0.17
N CYS A 71 2.17 -2.50 -0.24
CA CYS A 71 1.70 -3.63 0.56
C CYS A 71 2.82 -4.62 0.88
N PHE A 72 3.67 -4.93 -0.11
CA PHE A 72 4.86 -5.76 0.09
C PHE A 72 5.80 -5.15 1.13
N LEU A 73 6.11 -3.86 1.02
CA LEU A 73 6.98 -3.16 1.97
C LEU A 73 6.43 -3.23 3.41
N ILE A 74 5.14 -2.92 3.60
CA ILE A 74 4.50 -2.97 4.92
C ILE A 74 4.50 -4.40 5.47
N GLN A 75 4.25 -5.40 4.63
CA GLN A 75 4.28 -6.81 5.02
C GLN A 75 5.68 -7.25 5.44
N SER A 76 6.72 -6.89 4.68
CA SER A 76 8.11 -7.21 5.03
C SER A 76 8.53 -6.55 6.35
N ILE A 77 8.13 -5.30 6.58
CA ILE A 77 8.41 -4.62 7.86
C ILE A 77 7.70 -5.33 9.01
N ARG A 78 6.43 -5.73 8.84
CA ARG A 78 5.70 -6.49 9.87
C ARG A 78 6.34 -7.84 10.16
N GLN A 79 6.77 -8.57 9.14
CA GLN A 79 7.49 -9.84 9.30
C GLN A 79 8.79 -9.63 10.07
N TRP A 80 9.55 -8.59 9.74
CA TRP A 80 10.78 -8.27 10.44
C TRP A 80 10.53 -7.91 11.92
N ILE A 81 9.52 -7.09 12.19
CA ILE A 81 9.11 -6.76 13.56
C ILE A 81 8.68 -8.02 14.32
N ASN A 82 7.88 -8.89 13.70
CA ASN A 82 7.46 -10.15 14.33
C ASN A 82 8.65 -11.06 14.64
N ALA A 83 9.61 -11.18 13.71
CA ALA A 83 10.83 -11.95 13.93
C ALA A 83 11.65 -11.39 15.10
N VAL A 84 11.81 -10.07 15.19
CA VAL A 84 12.52 -9.41 16.31
C VAL A 84 11.80 -9.61 17.64
N LEU A 85 10.46 -9.59 17.63
CA LEU A 85 9.64 -9.83 18.83
C LEU A 85 9.52 -11.31 19.20
N GLY A 86 10.08 -12.24 18.41
CA GLY A 86 9.92 -13.68 18.62
C GLY A 86 8.50 -14.19 18.30
N CYS A 87 7.73 -13.42 17.55
CA CYS A 87 6.35 -13.70 17.14
C CYS A 87 6.24 -14.42 15.77
N ASP A 88 7.34 -15.01 15.30
CA ASP A 88 7.44 -15.68 13.98
C ASP A 88 7.43 -17.22 14.08
N ASP A 89 7.17 -17.76 15.27
CA ASP A 89 7.01 -19.20 15.45
C ASP A 89 5.70 -19.70 14.79
N LYS A 90 5.73 -20.90 14.22
CA LYS A 90 4.62 -21.49 13.46
C LYS A 90 3.35 -21.61 14.30
N ASP A 91 3.50 -21.82 15.60
CA ASP A 91 2.39 -21.97 16.54
C ASP A 91 2.10 -20.67 17.32
N TRP A 92 2.81 -19.58 17.07
CA TRP A 92 2.69 -18.34 17.85
C TRP A 92 1.27 -17.78 17.84
N TRP A 93 0.59 -17.78 16.69
CA TRP A 93 -0.79 -17.33 16.55
C TRP A 93 -1.80 -18.21 17.29
N MET A 94 -1.52 -19.51 17.42
CA MET A 94 -2.37 -20.44 18.18
C MET A 94 -2.14 -20.29 19.69
N LEU A 95 -0.93 -19.93 20.11
CA LEU A 95 -0.57 -19.72 21.51
C LEU A 95 -0.88 -18.31 22.02
N ASN A 96 -1.01 -17.33 21.12
CA ASN A 96 -1.31 -15.93 21.43
C ASN A 96 -2.52 -15.41 20.63
N PRO A 97 -3.69 -16.05 20.73
CA PRO A 97 -4.89 -15.54 20.07
C PRO A 97 -5.28 -14.20 20.69
N CYS A 98 -5.66 -13.25 19.85
CA CYS A 98 -6.24 -12.00 20.31
C CYS A 98 -7.64 -12.31 20.89
N PRO A 99 -7.94 -11.96 22.16
CA PRO A 99 -9.23 -12.29 22.79
C PRO A 99 -10.49 -11.92 21.99
N PRO A 100 -10.57 -10.76 21.30
CA PRO A 100 -11.71 -10.43 20.45
C PRO A 100 -11.75 -11.19 19.10
N CYS A 101 -10.67 -11.85 18.68
CA CYS A 101 -10.62 -12.63 17.43
C CYS A 101 -11.04 -14.10 17.62
N GLN A 102 -11.38 -14.49 18.86
CA GLN A 102 -11.78 -15.85 19.24
C GLN A 102 -13.31 -16.05 19.35
N TYR A 103 -14.10 -15.01 19.12
CA TYR A 103 -15.58 -15.01 19.11
C TYR A 103 -16.11 -15.07 17.68
#